data_AF-A0A381WS52-F1
#
_entry.id   AF-A0A381WS52-F1
#
_cell.length_a   1.000
_cell.length_b   1.000
_cell.length_c   1.000
_cell.angle_alpha   90.00
_cell.angle_beta   90.00
_cell.angle_gamma   90.00
#
_symmetry.space_group_name_H-M   'P 1'
#
loop_
_entity.id
_entity.type
_entity.pdbx_description
1 polymer ?
#
loop_
_entity_poly.entity_id
_entity_poly.type
_entity_poly.pdbx_seq_one_letter_code
_entity_poly.pdbx_strand_id
1 'polypeptide(L)' 'MNNNNNIIFNACITTGIVCRPNCPPGRRTKPENRMYFESLEKAYNKGFRDCLVCKPSIGPPGPWAPKKQ' A
#
# COMPACT_ATOMS: atom_id res chain seq x y z
N MET A 1 10.09 16.47 -18.79
CA MET A 1 10.27 15.14 -18.15
C MET A 1 9.68 15.25 -16.76
N ASN A 2 8.38 15.02 -16.61
CA ASN A 2 7.68 15.23 -15.35
C ASN A 2 7.74 13.92 -14.55
N ASN A 3 8.57 13.90 -13.51
CA ASN A 3 8.64 12.83 -12.53
C ASN A 3 7.33 12.78 -11.74
N ASN A 4 6.33 12.10 -12.30
CA ASN A 4 5.08 11.77 -11.62
C ASN A 4 5.35 10.60 -10.66
N ASN A 5 6.16 10.83 -9.62
CA ASN A 5 6.35 9.89 -8.52
C ASN A 5 5.10 9.94 -7.63
N ASN A 6 3.97 9.54 -8.19
CA ASN A 6 2.70 9.44 -7.48
C ASN A 6 2.81 8.16 -6.65
N ILE A 7 3.29 8.27 -5.42
CA ILE A 7 3.37 7.13 -4.51
C ILE A 7 1.93 6.66 -4.21
N ILE A 8 1.57 5.50 -4.76
CA ILE A 8 0.20 4.96 -4.65
C ILE A 8 0.09 3.97 -3.49
N PHE A 9 1.17 3.33 -3.06
CA PHE A 9 1.10 2.26 -2.07
C PHE A 9 2.12 2.44 -0.95
N ASN A 10 1.77 1.97 0.25
CA ASN A 10 2.66 1.89 1.40
C ASN A 10 2.74 0.43 1.85
N ALA A 11 3.93 0.00 2.25
CA ALA A 11 4.17 -1.35 2.73
C ALA A 11 4.86 -1.33 4.09
N CYS A 12 4.63 -2.37 4.87
CA CYS A 12 5.24 -2.56 6.17
C CYS A 12 6.26 -3.69 6.09
N ILE A 13 7.54 -3.36 6.32
CA ILE A 13 8.69 -4.28 6.22
C ILE A 13 8.52 -5.45 7.18
N THR A 14 8.11 -5.18 8.43
CA THR A 14 7.99 -6.21 9.48
C THR A 14 6.84 -7.18 9.24
N THR A 15 5.76 -6.75 8.58
CA THR A 15 4.63 -7.65 8.27
C THR A 15 4.69 -8.22 6.86
N GLY A 16 5.53 -7.67 5.98
CA GLY A 16 5.56 -8.01 4.56
C GLY A 16 4.26 -7.68 3.82
N ILE A 17 3.52 -6.65 4.25
CA ILE A 17 2.19 -6.32 3.69
C ILE A 17 2.24 -5.00 2.93
N VAL A 18 1.68 -4.97 1.72
CA VAL A 18 1.40 -3.73 0.96
C VAL A 18 -0.06 -3.30 1.10
N CYS A 19 -0.26 -2.00 1.29
CA CYS A 19 -1.53 -1.33 1.57
C CYS A 19 -1.76 -0.15 0.62
N ARG A 20 -3.04 0.18 0.41
CA ARG A 20 -3.46 1.47 -0.17
C ARG A 20 -3.16 2.64 0.77
N PRO A 21 -3.11 3.89 0.26
CA PRO A 21 -3.06 5.07 1.10
C PRO A 21 -4.30 5.09 2.00
N ASN A 22 -4.17 5.63 3.20
CA ASN A 22 -5.25 5.74 4.18
C ASN A 22 -5.80 4.42 4.76
N CYS A 23 -5.28 3.26 4.35
CA CYS A 23 -5.64 1.96 4.91
C CYS A 23 -5.29 1.90 6.42
N PRO A 24 -6.17 1.44 7.33
CA PRO A 24 -5.92 1.49 8.78
C PRO A 24 -4.71 0.66 9.24
N PRO A 25 -4.47 -0.58 8.75
CA PRO A 25 -3.20 -1.26 8.95
C PRO A 25 -1.98 -0.47 8.47
N GLY A 26 -2.02 0.06 7.24
CA GLY A 26 -0.92 0.82 6.65
C GLY A 26 -0.61 2.13 7.38
N ARG A 27 -1.64 2.84 7.87
CA ARG A 27 -1.50 4.08 8.64
C ARG A 27 -0.76 3.84 9.96
N ARG A 28 -0.95 2.68 10.59
CA ARG A 28 -0.32 2.29 11.86
C ARG A 28 1.14 1.82 11.72
N THR A 29 1.59 1.54 10.50
CA THR A 29 2.99 1.19 10.24
C THR A 29 3.90 2.31 10.70
N LYS A 30 4.84 2.01 11.61
CA LYS A 30 5.86 2.97 12.04
C LYS A 30 6.67 3.47 10.84
N PRO A 31 7.10 4.74 10.80
CA PRO A 31 7.89 5.29 9.70
C PRO A 31 9.15 4.47 9.40
N GLU A 32 9.82 3.96 10.44
CA GLU A 32 11.02 3.11 10.34
C GLU A 32 10.80 1.81 9.55
N ASN A 33 9.57 1.28 9.57
CA ASN A 33 9.20 0.03 8.90
C ASN A 33 8.37 0.28 7.64
N ARG A 34 8.25 1.55 7.21
CA ARG A 34 7.39 1.92 6.09
C ARG A 34 8.20 2.05 4.81
N MET A 35 7.78 1.34 3.78
CA MET A 35 8.28 1.47 2.42
C MET A 35 7.18 1.96 1.49
N TYR A 36 7.53 2.70 0.45
CA TYR A 36 6.59 3.25 -0.50
C TYR A 36 6.81 2.67 -1.89
N PHE A 37 5.72 2.44 -2.62
CA PHE A 37 5.75 1.87 -3.95
C PHE A 37 4.83 2.64 -4.91
N GLU A 38 5.28 2.77 -6.15
CA GLU A 38 4.52 3.39 -7.25
C GLU A 38 3.52 2.40 -7.87
N SER A 39 3.80 1.10 -7.77
CA SER A 39 2.93 0.03 -8.26
C SER A 39 2.95 -1.18 -7.33
N LEU A 40 1.90 -2.00 -7.38
CA LEU A 40 1.85 -3.27 -6.66
C LEU A 40 2.89 -4.27 -7.15
N GLU A 41 3.21 -4.25 -8.45
CA GLU A 41 4.24 -5.11 -9.03
C GLU A 41 5.60 -4.88 -8.37
N LYS A 42 6.00 -3.63 -8.14
CA LYS A 42 7.25 -3.32 -7.42
C LYS A 42 7.23 -3.84 -5.97
N ALA A 43 6.07 -3.82 -5.32
CA ALA A 43 5.92 -4.37 -3.98
C ALA A 43 6.01 -5.91 -4.00
N TYR A 44 5.37 -6.58 -4.95
CA TYR A 44 5.41 -8.03 -5.08
C TYR A 44 6.82 -8.54 -5.41
N ASN A 45 7.55 -7.84 -6.29
CA ASN A 45 8.95 -8.14 -6.60
C ASN A 45 9.88 -8.01 -5.38
N LYS A 46 9.48 -7.25 -4.36
CA LYS A 46 10.17 -7.15 -3.08
C LYS A 46 9.67 -8.15 -2.02
N GLY A 47 8.74 -9.02 -2.37
CA GLY A 47 8.20 -10.06 -1.49
C GLY A 47 7.04 -9.61 -0.60
N PHE A 48 6.45 -8.44 -0.85
CA PHE A 48 5.28 -7.99 -0.11
C PHE A 48 4.01 -8.69 -0.63
N ARG A 49 3.10 -9.03 0.28
CA ARG A 49 1.78 -9.57 -0.04
C ARG A 49 0.67 -8.54 0.16
N ASP A 50 -0.49 -8.81 -0.42
CA ASP A 50 -1.65 -7.95 -0.28
C ASP A 50 -2.18 -7.85 1.16
N CYS A 51 -2.55 -6.62 1.52
CA CYS A 51 -3.33 -6.38 2.72
C CYS A 51 -4.74 -6.96 2.58
N LEU A 52 -5.14 -7.78 3.55
CA LEU A 52 -6.45 -8.42 3.55
C LEU A 52 -7.61 -7.44 3.80
N VAL A 53 -7.32 -6.26 4.39
CA VAL A 53 -8.30 -5.22 4.69
C VAL A 53 -8.59 -4.36 3.45
N CYS A 54 -7.56 -3.73 2.88
CA CYS A 54 -7.76 -2.86 1.72
C CYS A 54 -7.71 -3.57 0.38
N LYS A 55 -7.22 -4.82 0.33
CA LYS A 55 -7.04 -5.65 -0.87
C LYS A 55 -6.58 -4.81 -2.05
N PRO A 56 -5.34 -4.28 -2.01
CA PRO A 56 -4.96 -3.21 -2.91
C PRO A 56 -5.03 -3.60 -4.39
N SER A 57 -4.89 -4.90 -4.71
CA SER A 57 -5.11 -5.46 -6.06
C SER A 57 -6.55 -5.46 -6.56
N ILE A 58 -7.55 -5.25 -5.68
CA ILE A 58 -8.97 -5.36 -6.02
C ILE A 58 -9.63 -3.97 -5.99
N GLY A 59 -10.26 -3.59 -7.10
CA GLY A 59 -10.96 -2.32 -7.25
C GLY A 59 -10.06 -1.17 -7.73
N PRO A 60 -10.60 0.05 -7.85
CA PRO A 60 -9.90 1.16 -8.49
C PRO A 60 -8.67 1.60 -7.67
N PRO A 61 -7.57 2.05 -8.33
CA PRO A 61 -6.42 2.60 -7.63
C PRO A 61 -6.81 3.86 -6.85
N GLY A 62 -6.13 4.11 -5.72
CA GLY A 62 -6.36 5.30 -4.90
C GLY A 62 -6.49 5.01 -3.40
N PRO A 63 -6.86 6.04 -2.62
CA PRO A 63 -7.05 5.90 -1.17
C PRO A 63 -8.07 4.83 -0.83
N TRP A 64 -7.81 4.05 0.22
CA TRP A 64 -8.79 3.10 0.72
C TRP A 64 -9.96 3.84 1.38
N ALA A 65 -11.17 3.49 0.95
CA ALA A 65 -12.41 3.88 1.59
C ALA A 65 -13.02 2.69 2.33
N PRO A 66 -13.47 2.85 3.59
CA PRO A 66 -14.19 1.81 4.28
C PRO A 66 -15.48 1.49 3.53
N LYS A 67 -15.82 0.20 3.41
CA LYS A 67 -17.18 -0.18 3.03
C LYS A 67 -18.09 0.31 4.16
N LYS A 68 -18.92 1.33 3.91
CA LYS A 68 -19.96 1.74 4.86
C LYS A 68 -20.75 0.49 5.23
N GLN A 69 -20.88 0.25 6.53
CA GLN A 69 -21.81 -0.73 7.08
C GLN A 69 -23.24 -0.31 6.76
#